data_AF-A0A1M7IZL1-F1
#
_entry.id   AF-A0A1M7IZL1-F1
#
_cell.length_a   1.000
_cell.length_b   1.000
_cell.length_c   1.000
_cell.angle_alpha   90.00
_cell.angle_beta   90.00
_cell.angle_gamma   90.00
#
_symmetry.space_group_name_H-M   'P 1'
#
loop_
_entity.id
_entity.type
_entity.pdbx_description
1 polymer ?
#
loop_
_entity_poly.entity_id
_entity_poly.type
_entity_poly.pdbx_seq_one_letter_code
_entity_poly.pdbx_strand_id
1 'polypeptide(L)'
;MLKKLIEINKKIGFEKMANAFLLILIFHLLFVFAIYYSTKFNFQNPLIPKIIGLEIFAPYAQKGLIITFGLLISTIFKFLKQDLFVILICLIVISFYYFTSFEADFSAYQK
;
A
#
# COMPACT_ATOMS: atom_id res chain seq x y z
N MET A 1 27.03 12.09 14.33
CA MET A 1 25.96 11.75 13.37
C MET A 1 24.56 11.82 13.97
N LEU A 2 24.29 11.18 15.12
CA LEU A 2 22.96 11.16 15.75
C LEU A 2 22.33 12.54 15.98
N LYS A 3 23.12 13.54 16.44
CA LYS A 3 22.64 14.92 16.63
C LYS A 3 22.11 15.56 15.35
N LYS A 4 22.77 15.32 14.20
CA LYS A 4 22.33 15.83 12.89
C LYS A 4 21.01 15.19 12.44
N LEU A 5 20.82 13.89 12.69
CA LEU A 5 19.56 13.19 12.39
C LEU A 5 18.39 13.76 13.20
N ILE A 6 18.61 14.01 14.50
CA ILE A 6 17.59 14.63 15.37
C ILE A 6 17.25 16.04 14.87
N GLU A 7 18.25 16.82 14.45
CA GLU A 7 18.04 18.16 13.91
C GLU A 7 17.24 18.15 12.60
N ILE A 8 17.50 17.19 11.71
CA ILE A 8 16.75 17.01 10.46
C ILE A 8 15.28 16.64 10.74
N ASN A 9 15.03 15.68 11.63
CA ASN A 9 13.67 15.27 11.99
C ASN A 9 12.86 16.38 12.67
N LYS A 10 13.51 17.40 13.26
CA LYS A 10 12.83 18.56 13.86
C LYS A 10 12.40 19.62 12.85
N LYS A 11 12.83 19.52 11.58
CA LYS A 11 12.47 20.51 10.55
C LYS A 11 11.03 20.27 10.10
N ILE A 12 10.22 21.33 10.16
CA ILE A 12 8.80 21.34 9.73
C ILE A 12 8.62 20.79 8.30
N GLY A 13 9.59 21.01 7.41
CA GLY A 13 9.54 20.47 6.05
C GLY A 13 9.51 18.94 5.99
N PHE A 14 10.30 18.26 6.84
CA PHE A 14 10.32 16.80 6.91
C PHE A 14 9.03 16.25 7.51
N GLU A 15 8.51 16.92 8.55
CA GLU A 15 7.22 16.55 9.14
C GLU A 15 6.08 16.63 8.12
N LYS A 16 5.99 17.75 7.37
CA LYS A 16 4.99 17.93 6.31
C LYS A 16 5.12 16.87 5.21
N MET A 17 6.35 16.60 4.78
CA MET A 17 6.62 15.60 3.75
C MET A 17 6.25 14.18 4.22
N ALA A 18 6.60 13.81 5.45
CA ALA A 18 6.20 12.54 6.05
C ALA A 18 4.68 12.39 6.10
N ASN A 19 3.96 13.44 6.51
CA ASN A 19 2.49 13.43 6.54
C ASN A 19 1.90 13.31 5.13
N ALA A 20 2.46 13.99 4.13
CA ALA A 20 2.02 13.88 2.75
C ALA A 20 2.20 12.44 2.21
N PHE A 21 3.35 11.81 2.48
CA PHE A 21 3.60 10.42 2.09
C PHE A 21 2.66 9.42 2.79
N LEU A 22 2.40 9.62 4.09
CA LEU A 22 1.41 8.82 4.81
C LEU A 22 0.01 8.97 4.19
N LEU A 23 -0.40 10.20 3.85
CA LEU A 23 -1.68 10.47 3.20
C LEU A 23 -1.78 9.74 1.85
N ILE A 24 -0.71 9.76 1.06
CA ILE A 24 -0.64 9.04 -0.22
C ILE A 24 -0.84 7.54 0.00
N LEU A 25 -0.16 6.93 0.98
CA LEU A 25 -0.36 5.51 1.29
C LEU A 25 -1.78 5.19 1.75
N ILE A 26 -2.40 6.06 2.56
CA ILE A 26 -3.80 5.91 2.98
C ILE A 26 -4.73 5.93 1.76
N PHE A 27 -4.53 6.86 0.81
CA PHE A 27 -5.33 6.89 -0.40
C PHE A 27 -5.16 5.64 -1.26
N HIS A 28 -3.94 5.10 -1.35
CA HIS A 28 -3.71 3.83 -2.06
C HIS A 28 -4.41 2.66 -1.36
N LEU A 29 -4.40 2.62 -0.02
CA LEU A 29 -5.13 1.59 0.73
C LEU A 29 -6.64 1.69 0.49
N LEU A 30 -7.21 2.90 0.56
CA LEU A 30 -8.62 3.14 0.27
C LEU A 30 -8.98 2.75 -1.16
N PHE A 31 -8.10 3.01 -2.12
CA PHE A 31 -8.29 2.59 -3.51
C PHE A 31 -8.33 1.06 -3.64
N VAL A 32 -7.44 0.32 -2.97
CA VAL A 32 -7.48 -1.16 -2.94
C VAL A 32 -8.81 -1.65 -2.36
N PHE A 33 -9.30 -1.04 -1.28
CA PHE A 33 -10.61 -1.38 -0.72
C PHE A 33 -11.77 -1.04 -1.66
N ALA A 34 -11.72 0.12 -2.32
CA ALA A 34 -12.74 0.53 -3.27
C ALA A 34 -12.84 -0.46 -4.44
N ILE A 35 -11.69 -0.88 -4.99
CA ILE A 35 -11.63 -1.94 -5.99
C ILE A 35 -12.26 -3.20 -5.41
N TYR A 36 -11.78 -3.71 -4.28
CA TYR A 36 -12.30 -4.94 -3.68
C TYR A 36 -13.83 -4.95 -3.55
N TYR A 37 -14.41 -3.88 -3.00
CA TYR A 37 -15.86 -3.77 -2.86
C TYR A 37 -16.54 -3.74 -4.22
N SER A 38 -16.08 -2.92 -5.16
CA SER A 38 -16.68 -2.82 -6.49
C SER A 38 -16.68 -4.15 -7.25
N THR A 39 -15.58 -4.91 -7.20
CA THR A 39 -15.49 -6.20 -7.87
C THR A 39 -16.31 -7.26 -7.14
N LYS A 40 -16.34 -7.25 -5.80
CA LYS A 40 -17.17 -8.18 -5.01
C LYS A 40 -18.66 -8.05 -5.33
N PHE A 41 -19.17 -6.84 -5.58
CA PHE A 41 -20.56 -6.63 -5.99
C PHE A 41 -20.84 -7.21 -7.40
N ASN A 42 -19.89 -7.11 -8.33
CA ASN A 42 -20.04 -7.63 -9.70
C ASN A 42 -19.91 -9.17 -9.78
N PHE A 43 -19.16 -9.80 -8.88
CA PHE A 43 -18.98 -11.27 -8.84
C PHE A 43 -20.06 -12.05 -8.07
N GLN A 44 -21.17 -11.41 -7.68
CA GLN A 44 -22.33 -12.13 -7.13
C GLN A 44 -23.18 -12.81 -8.22
N ASN A 45 -22.86 -12.59 -9.50
CA ASN A 45 -23.52 -13.28 -10.59
C ASN A 45 -23.17 -14.79 -10.54
N PRO A 46 -24.16 -15.69 -10.40
CA PRO A 46 -23.93 -17.13 -10.31
C PRO A 46 -23.29 -17.73 -11.57
N LEU A 47 -23.28 -16.99 -12.69
CA LEU A 47 -22.62 -17.41 -13.93
C LEU A 47 -21.10 -17.24 -13.91
N ILE A 48 -20.53 -16.49 -12.95
CA ILE A 48 -19.08 -16.27 -12.88
C ILE A 48 -18.47 -17.29 -11.91
N PRO A 49 -17.56 -18.17 -12.37
CA PRO A 49 -16.83 -19.07 -11.49
C PRO A 49 -16.10 -18.29 -10.39
N LYS A 50 -16.31 -18.68 -9.13
CA LYS A 50 -15.68 -18.05 -7.94
C LYS A 50 -14.15 -17.97 -8.05
N ILE A 51 -13.56 -18.90 -8.79
CA ILE A 51 -12.12 -18.99 -9.05
C ILE A 51 -11.58 -17.77 -9.81
N ILE A 52 -12.35 -17.25 -10.78
CA ILE A 52 -11.97 -16.05 -11.56
C ILE A 52 -11.96 -14.82 -10.66
N GLY A 53 -12.91 -14.73 -9.73
CA GLY A 53 -12.96 -13.66 -8.74
C GLY A 53 -11.77 -13.68 -7.77
N LEU A 54 -11.25 -14.86 -7.42
CA LEU A 54 -10.07 -15.01 -6.57
C LEU A 54 -8.80 -14.56 -7.28
N GLU A 55 -8.59 -14.94 -8.54
CA GLU A 55 -7.39 -14.57 -9.29
C GLU A 55 -7.32 -13.09 -9.65
N ILE A 56 -8.47 -12.49 -9.94
CA ILE A 56 -8.57 -11.04 -10.16
C ILE A 56 -8.30 -10.29 -8.84
N PHE A 57 -8.67 -10.85 -7.68
CA PHE A 57 -8.51 -10.18 -6.40
C PHE A 57 -7.15 -10.39 -5.72
N ALA A 58 -6.51 -11.55 -5.93
CA ALA A 58 -5.19 -11.88 -5.40
C ALA A 58 -4.15 -10.74 -5.51
N PRO A 59 -3.96 -10.08 -6.68
CA PRO A 59 -3.02 -8.97 -6.81
C PRO A 59 -3.35 -7.78 -5.89
N TYR A 60 -4.63 -7.44 -5.76
CA TYR A 60 -5.07 -6.32 -4.92
C TYR A 60 -4.96 -6.65 -3.43
N ALA A 61 -5.24 -7.88 -3.03
CA ALA A 61 -5.06 -8.34 -1.65
C ALA A 61 -3.59 -8.23 -1.23
N GLN A 62 -2.67 -8.66 -2.09
CA GLN A 62 -1.24 -8.58 -1.84
C GLN A 62 -0.76 -7.12 -1.73
N LYS A 63 -1.20 -6.25 -2.63
CA LYS A 63 -0.92 -4.80 -2.56
C LYS A 63 -1.48 -4.17 -1.29
N GLY A 64 -2.69 -4.53 -0.90
CA GLY A 64 -3.33 -4.09 0.35
C GLY A 64 -2.52 -4.50 1.58
N LEU A 65 -2.03 -5.74 1.62
CA LEU A 65 -1.16 -6.22 2.71
C LEU A 65 0.15 -5.42 2.78
N ILE A 66 0.82 -5.23 1.64
CA ILE A 66 2.08 -4.45 1.58
C ILE A 66 1.87 -3.03 2.11
N ILE A 67 0.81 -2.34 1.66
CA ILE A 67 0.51 -0.98 2.13
C ILE A 67 0.16 -0.99 3.62
N THR A 68 -0.62 -1.97 4.10
CA THR A 68 -1.03 -2.04 5.51
C THR A 68 0.17 -2.24 6.43
N PHE A 69 1.07 -3.16 6.10
CA PHE A 69 2.32 -3.35 6.85
C PHE A 69 3.23 -2.12 6.77
N GLY A 70 3.33 -1.51 5.59
CA GLY A 70 4.07 -0.27 5.38
C GLY A 70 3.56 0.88 6.25
N LEU A 71 2.23 1.06 6.31
CA LEU A 71 1.58 2.06 7.17
C LEU A 71 1.78 1.75 8.65
N LEU A 72 1.66 0.48 9.07
CA LEU A 72 1.90 0.08 10.46
C LEU A 72 3.32 0.48 10.92
N ILE A 73 4.34 0.11 10.14
CA ILE A 73 5.73 0.44 10.45
C ILE A 73 5.94 1.96 10.41
N SER A 74 5.46 2.64 9.37
CA SER A 74 5.59 4.09 9.23
C SER A 74 4.94 4.85 10.39
N THR A 75 3.80 4.37 10.88
CA THR A 75 3.08 4.97 12.00
C THR A 75 3.88 4.84 13.30
N ILE A 76 4.51 3.68 13.56
CA ILE A 76 5.40 3.50 14.71
C ILE A 76 6.54 4.51 14.68
N PHE A 77 7.22 4.68 13.54
CA PHE A 77 8.29 5.67 13.40
C PHE A 77 7.78 7.11 13.53
N LYS A 78 6.55 7.38 13.09
CA LYS A 78 5.91 8.68 13.28
C LYS A 78 5.69 8.99 14.76
N PHE A 79 5.23 8.03 15.56
CA PHE A 79 5.11 8.19 17.02
C PHE A 79 6.46 8.47 17.70
N LEU A 80 7.54 7.89 17.19
CA LEU A 80 8.90 8.15 17.66
C LEU A 80 9.52 9.46 17.11
N LYS A 81 8.73 10.27 16.38
CA LYS A 81 9.17 11.52 15.73
C LYS A 81 10.36 11.32 14.79
N GLN A 82 10.41 10.18 14.11
CA GLN A 82 11.45 9.81 13.15
C GLN A 82 10.98 10.04 11.72
N ASP A 83 10.63 11.28 11.36
CA ASP A 83 10.01 11.65 10.08
C ASP A 83 10.83 11.24 8.84
N LEU A 84 12.16 11.30 8.91
CA LEU A 84 13.04 10.85 7.83
C LEU A 84 12.85 9.36 7.52
N PHE A 85 12.72 8.53 8.56
CA PHE A 85 12.48 7.09 8.40
C PHE A 85 11.08 6.84 7.86
N VAL A 86 10.07 7.61 8.30
CA VAL A 86 8.72 7.54 7.75
C VAL A 86 8.74 7.76 6.24
N ILE A 87 9.41 8.82 5.77
CA ILE A 87 9.52 9.13 4.34
C ILE A 87 10.20 7.97 3.60
N LEU A 88 11.30 7.44 4.13
CA LEU A 88 12.06 6.37 3.49
C LEU A 88 11.25 5.07 3.37
N ILE A 89 10.54 4.69 4.43
CA ILE A 89 9.64 3.53 4.42
C ILE A 89 8.51 3.75 3.41
N CYS A 90 7.89 4.94 3.39
CA CYS A 90 6.82 5.24 2.45
C CYS A 90 7.28 5.15 0.99
N LEU A 91 8.49 5.66 0.67
CA LEU A 91 9.08 5.53 -0.66
C LEU A 91 9.30 4.06 -1.06
N ILE A 92 9.79 3.23 -0.14
CA ILE A 92 9.98 1.80 -0.37
C ILE A 92 8.63 1.12 -0.66
N VAL A 93 7.62 1.38 0.16
CA VAL A 93 6.27 0.80 0.01
C VAL A 93 5.63 1.22 -1.31
N ILE A 94 5.72 2.50 -1.67
CA ILE A 94 5.23 3.03 -2.95
C ILE A 94 5.96 2.36 -4.12
N SER A 95 7.29 2.24 -4.03
CA SER A 95 8.07 1.58 -5.07
C SER A 95 7.62 0.13 -5.25
N PHE A 96 7.46 -0.63 -4.16
CA PHE A 96 6.93 -2.00 -4.23
C PHE A 96 5.53 -2.04 -4.84
N TYR A 97 4.65 -1.11 -4.48
CA TYR A 97 3.29 -1.04 -5.02
C TYR A 97 3.25 -0.90 -6.55
N TYR A 98 4.13 -0.06 -7.12
CA TYR A 98 4.20 0.19 -8.57
C TYR A 98 5.04 -0.85 -9.32
N PHE A 99 6.15 -1.33 -8.76
CA PHE A 99 7.00 -2.32 -9.42
C PHE A 99 6.42 -3.73 -9.42
N THR A 100 5.48 -4.02 -8.52
CA THR A 100 4.74 -5.29 -8.56
C THR A 100 3.58 -5.18 -9.54
N SER A 101 3.86 -5.46 -10.82
CA SER A 101 2.85 -5.76 -11.83
C SER A 101 2.32 -7.17 -11.59
N PHE A 102 1.46 -7.35 -10.60
CA PHE A 102 0.70 -8.59 -10.48
C PHE A 102 -0.46 -8.53 -11.47
N GLU A 103 -0.20 -9.00 -12.69
CA GLU A 103 -1.24 -9.33 -13.66
C GLU A 103 -1.95 -10.60 -13.19
N ALA A 104 -3.26 -10.68 -13.42
CA ALA A 104 -4.01 -11.89 -13.14
C ALA A 104 -3.53 -12.98 -14.11
N ASP A 105 -2.98 -14.07 -13.57
CA ASP A 105 -2.47 -15.19 -14.35
C ASP A 105 -3.60 -16.18 -14.66
N PHE A 106 -4.12 -16.12 -15.89
CA PHE A 106 -5.17 -17.02 -16.38
C PHE A 106 -4.62 -18.25 -17.11
N SER A 107 -3.30 -18.50 -17.07
CA SER A 107 -2.66 -19.58 -17.84
C SER A 107 -3.17 -20.98 -17.48
N ALA A 108 -3.68 -21.17 -16.26
CA ALA A 108 -4.22 -22.44 -15.78
C ALA A 108 -5.58 -22.83 -16.41
N TYR A 109 -6.30 -21.93 -17.09
CA TYR A 109 -7.66 -22.16 -17.62
C TYR A 109 -7.77 -22.09 -19.14
N GLN A 110 -6.65 -21.98 -19.86
CA GLN A 110 -6.62 -22.08 -21.32
C GLN A 110 -6.60 -23.54 -21.83
N LYS A 111 -6.93 -24.52 -20.99
CA LYS A 111 -7.00 -25.95 -21.33
C LYS A 111 -8.42 -26.48 -21.31
#